data_AF-A0A3C1T6W7-F1
#
_entry.id   AF-A0A3C1T6W7-F1
#
_cell.length_a   1.000
_cell.length_b   1.000
_cell.length_c   1.000
_cell.angle_alpha   90.00
_cell.angle_beta   90.00
_cell.angle_gamma   90.00
#
_symmetry.space_group_name_H-M   'P 1'
#
loop_
_entity.id
_entity.type
_entity.pdbx_description
1 polymer ?
#
loop_
_entity_poly.entity_id
_entity_poly.type
_entity_poly.pdbx_seq_one_letter_code
_entity_poly.pdbx_strand_id
1 'polypeptide(L)'
;PIQEYSPKKVKQSVTGNGNAAKEQVMKMLQQLLAFKDNPRHYDATDALAVAVCHHFQQRTVVPGKEAKASNWKDFIAKNPGKVRK
;
A
#
# COMPACT_ATOMS: atom_id res chain seq x y z
N PRO A 1 -19.25 3.60 2.05
CA PRO A 1 -18.92 4.30 0.78
C PRO A 1 -18.35 3.28 -0.20
N ILE A 2 -18.57 3.47 -1.50
CA ILE A 2 -17.96 2.64 -2.55
C ILE A 2 -16.59 3.24 -2.88
N GLN A 3 -15.58 2.39 -3.02
CA GLN A 3 -14.22 2.82 -3.34
C GLN A 3 -13.59 1.91 -4.39
N GLU A 4 -13.01 2.52 -5.41
CA GLU A 4 -12.37 1.80 -6.50
C GLU A 4 -10.84 1.85 -6.38
N TYR A 5 -10.20 0.76 -6.78
CA TYR A 5 -8.74 0.61 -6.77
C TYR A 5 -8.23 0.06 -8.08
N SER A 6 -7.20 0.70 -8.63
CA SER A 6 -6.51 0.15 -9.79
C SER A 6 -5.78 -1.15 -9.42
N PRO A 7 -5.64 -2.11 -10.35
CA PRO A 7 -4.93 -3.36 -10.08
C PRO A 7 -3.51 -3.14 -9.54
N LYS A 8 -2.82 -2.13 -10.08
CA LYS A 8 -1.47 -1.75 -9.64
C LYS A 8 -1.46 -1.26 -8.19
N LYS A 9 -2.49 -0.50 -7.77
CA LYS A 9 -2.62 -0.02 -6.39
C LYS A 9 -2.85 -1.18 -5.42
N VAL A 10 -3.72 -2.13 -5.78
CA VAL A 10 -3.98 -3.34 -4.98
C VAL A 10 -2.69 -4.14 -4.79
N LYS A 11 -1.98 -4.45 -5.88
CA LYS A 11 -0.69 -5.14 -5.84
C LYS A 11 0.33 -4.40 -4.97
N GLN A 12 0.51 -3.09 -5.19
CA GLN A 12 1.41 -2.25 -4.42
C GLN A 12 1.07 -2.26 -2.92
N SER A 13 -0.21 -2.25 -2.57
CA SER A 13 -0.68 -2.24 -1.19
C SER A 13 -0.38 -3.55 -0.45
N VAL A 14 -0.48 -4.68 -1.15
CA VAL A 14 -0.31 -6.01 -0.54
C VAL A 14 1.15 -6.45 -0.55
N THR A 15 1.87 -6.25 -1.65
CA THR A 15 3.21 -6.79 -1.86
C THR A 15 4.34 -5.76 -1.78
N GLY A 16 4.01 -4.46 -1.74
CA GLY A 16 4.99 -3.40 -1.89
C GLY A 16 5.48 -3.19 -3.33
N ASN A 17 4.98 -3.96 -4.30
CA ASN A 17 5.32 -3.83 -5.71
C ASN A 17 4.08 -3.91 -6.61
N GLY A 18 3.73 -2.80 -7.26
CA GLY A 18 2.58 -2.70 -8.17
C GLY A 18 2.64 -3.63 -9.40
N ASN A 19 3.82 -4.15 -9.75
CA ASN A 19 4.02 -5.07 -10.88
C ASN A 19 4.08 -6.55 -10.44
N ALA A 20 3.77 -6.86 -9.18
CA ALA A 20 3.84 -8.23 -8.67
C ALA A 20 2.93 -9.21 -9.43
N ALA A 21 3.37 -10.48 -9.49
CA ALA A 21 2.60 -11.59 -10.02
C ALA A 21 1.46 -11.99 -9.05
N LYS A 22 0.42 -12.69 -9.55
CA LYS A 22 -0.73 -13.10 -8.71
C LYS A 22 -0.30 -14.05 -7.58
N GLU A 23 0.67 -14.90 -7.86
CA GLU A 23 1.29 -15.84 -6.91
C GLU A 23 1.95 -15.09 -5.75
N GLN A 24 2.61 -13.96 -6.03
CA GLN A 24 3.23 -13.13 -5.01
C GLN A 24 2.18 -12.44 -4.14
N VAL A 25 1.08 -11.96 -4.75
CA VAL A 25 -0.06 -11.39 -4.01
C VAL A 25 -0.64 -12.44 -3.05
N MET A 26 -0.89 -13.65 -3.54
CA MET A 26 -1.40 -14.75 -2.71
C MET A 26 -0.48 -15.10 -1.54
N LYS A 27 0.82 -15.30 -1.80
CA LYS A 27 1.80 -15.61 -0.75
C LYS A 27 1.87 -14.52 0.31
N MET A 28 1.83 -13.25 -0.11
CA MET A 28 1.81 -12.12 0.82
C MET A 28 0.52 -12.12 1.65
N LEU A 29 -0.63 -12.41 1.05
CA LEU A 29 -1.90 -12.52 1.79
C LEU A 29 -1.86 -13.66 2.80
N GLN A 30 -1.31 -14.82 2.44
CA GLN A 30 -1.12 -15.96 3.36
C GLN A 30 -0.27 -15.56 4.57
N GLN A 31 0.81 -14.80 4.35
CA GLN A 31 1.65 -14.28 5.43
C GLN A 31 0.92 -13.24 6.29
N LEU A 32 0.18 -12.32 5.67
CA LEU A 32 -0.52 -11.24 6.37
C LEU A 32 -1.72 -11.74 7.20
N LEU A 33 -2.40 -12.77 6.72
CA LEU A 33 -3.66 -13.26 7.29
C LEU A 33 -3.54 -14.67 7.90
N ALA A 34 -2.33 -15.24 7.91
CA ALA A 34 -1.99 -16.53 8.52
C ALA A 34 -2.87 -17.71 8.07
N PHE A 35 -3.22 -17.78 6.78
CA PHE A 35 -3.93 -18.93 6.20
C PHE A 35 -3.00 -19.79 5.34
N LYS A 36 -3.32 -21.08 5.22
CA LYS A 36 -2.51 -22.07 4.49
C LYS A 36 -3.13 -22.52 3.17
N ASP A 37 -4.37 -22.13 2.91
CA ASP A 37 -5.10 -22.56 1.72
C ASP A 37 -4.44 -22.04 0.46
N ASN A 38 -4.30 -22.94 -0.52
CA ASN A 38 -3.81 -22.62 -1.84
C ASN A 38 -4.93 -22.88 -2.86
N PRO A 39 -5.85 -21.91 -3.05
CA PRO A 39 -7.00 -22.12 -3.90
C PRO A 39 -6.57 -22.36 -5.34
N ARG A 40 -7.28 -23.25 -6.04
CA ARG A 40 -7.01 -23.59 -7.45
C ARG A 40 -7.22 -22.40 -8.39
N HIS A 41 -8.05 -21.44 -7.99
CA HIS A 41 -8.37 -20.22 -8.71
C HIS A 41 -8.10 -19.00 -7.83
N TYR A 42 -7.67 -17.89 -8.44
CA TYR A 42 -7.24 -16.69 -7.73
C TYR A 42 -8.37 -15.70 -7.42
N ASP A 43 -9.63 -16.00 -7.75
CA ASP A 43 -10.75 -15.05 -7.60
C ASP A 43 -10.97 -14.67 -6.12
N ALA A 44 -10.90 -15.65 -5.23
CA ALA A 44 -10.96 -15.42 -3.78
C ALA A 44 -9.79 -14.56 -3.28
N THR A 45 -8.59 -14.81 -3.81
CA THR A 45 -7.38 -14.06 -3.50
C THR A 45 -7.49 -12.60 -3.99
N ASP A 46 -8.07 -12.38 -5.17
CA ASP A 46 -8.26 -11.04 -5.74
C ASP A 46 -9.25 -10.23 -4.88
N ALA A 47 -10.36 -10.84 -4.45
CA ALA A 47 -11.31 -10.21 -3.52
C ALA A 47 -10.64 -9.86 -2.16
N LEU A 48 -9.84 -10.79 -1.63
CA LEU A 48 -9.11 -10.58 -0.38
C LEU A 48 -8.07 -9.46 -0.49
N ALA A 49 -7.37 -9.40 -1.63
CA ALA A 49 -6.41 -8.34 -1.92
C ALA A 49 -7.07 -6.95 -1.93
N VAL A 50 -8.26 -6.83 -2.53
CA VAL A 50 -9.03 -5.58 -2.54
C VAL A 50 -9.45 -5.17 -1.12
N ALA A 51 -9.92 -6.12 -0.31
CA ALA A 51 -10.30 -5.85 1.08
C ALA A 51 -9.11 -5.38 1.92
N VAL A 52 -7.95 -6.05 1.82
CA VAL A 52 -6.71 -5.66 2.51
C VAL A 52 -6.22 -4.29 2.02
N CYS A 53 -6.30 -4.03 0.71
CA CYS A 53 -5.96 -2.73 0.13
C CYS A 53 -6.82 -1.61 0.72
N HIS A 54 -8.14 -1.81 0.80
CA HIS A 54 -9.05 -0.85 1.41
C HIS A 54 -8.69 -0.58 2.87
N HIS A 55 -8.46 -1.65 3.62
CA HIS A 55 -8.11 -1.59 5.02
C HIS A 55 -6.82 -0.80 5.29
N PHE A 56 -5.78 -1.01 4.49
CA PHE A 56 -4.53 -0.25 4.60
C PHE A 56 -4.71 1.22 4.24
N GLN A 57 -5.56 1.56 3.28
CA GLN A 57 -5.82 2.96 2.94
C GLN A 57 -6.63 3.70 4.00
N GLN A 58 -7.48 2.99 4.74
CA GLN A 58 -8.16 3.56 5.91
C GLN A 58 -7.19 3.73 7.10
N ARG A 59 -6.24 2.82 7.28
CA ARG A 59 -5.28 2.82 8.39
C ARG A 59 -4.04 3.70 8.18
N THR A 60 -3.85 4.32 7.02
CA THR A 60 -2.75 5.27 6.80
C THR A 60 -2.99 6.61 7.51
N VAL A 61 -3.12 6.57 8.83
CA VAL A 61 -2.76 7.68 9.71
C VAL A 61 -1.49 7.22 10.41
N VAL A 62 -0.34 7.41 9.76
CA VAL A 62 0.94 7.25 10.48
C VAL A 62 1.10 8.52 11.31
N PRO A 63 1.02 8.46 12.65
CA PRO A 63 1.23 9.63 13.48
C PRO A 63 2.64 10.17 13.20
N GLY A 64 2.75 11.41 12.77
CA GLY A 64 4.04 12.06 12.47
C GLY A 64 4.59 11.88 11.05
N LYS A 65 3.87 11.21 10.13
CA LYS A 65 4.26 11.23 8.71
C LYS A 65 3.71 12.51 8.08
N GLU A 66 4.48 13.59 8.19
CA GLU A 66 4.16 14.86 7.53
C GLU A 66 3.89 14.61 6.04
N ALA A 67 2.83 15.23 5.52
CA ALA A 67 2.57 15.24 4.09
C ALA A 67 3.85 15.69 3.38
N LYS A 68 4.34 14.89 2.42
CA LYS A 68 5.50 15.27 1.60
C LYS A 68 5.27 16.68 1.10
N ALA A 69 6.18 17.60 1.44
CA ALA A 69 6.10 18.98 0.98
C ALA A 69 5.93 18.95 -0.53
N SER A 70 4.79 19.44 -1.00
CA SER A 70 4.47 19.52 -2.43
C SER A 70 5.37 20.52 -3.15
N ASN A 71 6.08 21.35 -2.38
CA ASN A 71 6.90 22.44 -2.87
C ASN A 71 8.27 22.48 -2.18
N TRP A 72 9.33 22.65 -2.96
CA TRP A 72 10.71 22.72 -2.46
C TRP A 72 10.94 23.93 -1.53
N LYS A 73 10.19 25.02 -1.74
CA LYS A 73 10.23 26.20 -0.86
C LYS A 73 9.70 25.88 0.55
N ASP A 74 8.59 25.15 0.64
CA ASP A 74 7.99 24.78 1.92
C ASP A 74 8.87 23.77 2.67
N PHE A 75 9.58 22.91 1.94
CA PHE A 75 10.56 22.00 2.51
C PHE A 75 11.73 22.74 3.17
N ILE A 76 12.29 23.74 2.49
CA ILE A 76 13.39 24.57 3.03
C ILE A 76 12.91 25.38 4.24
N ALA A 77 11.74 26.00 4.16
CA ALA A 77 11.16 26.77 5.27
C ALA A 77 11.00 25.92 6.55
N LYS A 78 10.61 24.65 6.40
CA LYS A 78 10.49 23.70 7.51
C LYS A 78 11.80 23.06 7.96
N ASN A 79 12.86 23.13 7.16
CA ASN A 79 14.15 22.49 7.43
C ASN A 79 15.34 23.46 7.22
N PRO A 80 15.40 24.59 7.95
CA PRO A 80 16.42 25.63 7.71
C PRO A 80 17.85 25.13 7.95
N GLY A 81 18.07 24.18 8.86
CA GLY A 81 19.39 23.61 9.14
C GLY A 81 19.91 22.63 8.08
N LYS A 82 19.11 22.27 7.07
CA LYS A 82 19.51 21.35 5.99
C LYS A 82 20.02 22.06 4.74
N VAL A 83 19.98 23.39 4.71
CA VAL A 83 20.52 24.19 3.61
C VAL A 83 21.93 24.61 3.96
N ARG A 84 22.91 24.05 3.25
CA ARG A 84 24.32 24.46 3.38
C ARG A 84 24.53 25.73 2.54
N LYS A 85 25.14 26.75 3.14
CA LYS A 85 25.62 27.95 2.42
C LYS A 85 26.69 27.57 1.40
#